data_AF-A0A257JGJ8-F1
#
_entry.id   AF-A0A257JGJ8-F1
#
_cell.length_a   1.000
_cell.length_b   1.000
_cell.length_c   1.000
_cell.angle_alpha   90.00
_cell.angle_beta   90.00
_cell.angle_gamma   90.00
#
_symmetry.space_group_name_H-M   'P 1'
#
loop_
_entity.id
_entity.type
_entity.pdbx_description
1 polymer ?
#
loop_
_entity_poly.entity_id
_entity_poly.type
_entity_poly.pdbx_seq_one_letter_code
_entity_poly.pdbx_strand_id
1 'polypeptide(L)'
;MWLSAYQECPQAEYTGIALEYGTLPIDQMLDALRADQWLANHPETGAPQRAAIKQQIRDAFYVDTPQWQQQIVDQGVQRAWQAVWGLGG
;
A
#
# COMPACT_ATOMS: atom_id res chain seq x y z
N MET A 1 -13.53 7.82 6.33
CA MET A 1 -13.72 6.83 5.25
C MET A 1 -14.34 5.53 5.77
N TRP A 2 -13.71 4.80 6.70
CA TRP A 2 -14.26 3.51 7.19
C TRP A 2 -15.57 3.61 7.98
N LEU A 3 -15.82 4.73 8.65
CA LEU A 3 -17.08 4.96 9.37
C LEU A 3 -18.23 5.38 8.46
N SER A 4 -17.94 5.77 7.22
CA SER A 4 -18.94 6.34 6.32
C SER A 4 -20.05 5.34 5.98
N ALA A 5 -19.74 4.05 5.89
CA ALA A 5 -20.76 3.01 5.70
C ALA A 5 -21.79 2.99 6.85
N TYR A 6 -21.34 3.10 8.10
CA TYR A 6 -22.22 3.09 9.28
C TYR A 6 -22.96 4.41 9.49
N GLN A 7 -22.39 5.53 9.04
CA GLN A 7 -23.00 6.86 9.14
C GLN A 7 -24.11 7.04 8.10
N GLU A 8 -23.86 6.63 6.86
CA GLU A 8 -24.80 6.83 5.75
C GLU A 8 -25.81 5.68 5.63
N CYS A 9 -25.48 4.47 6.11
CA CYS A 9 -26.33 3.28 6.04
C CYS A 9 -26.25 2.47 7.35
N PRO A 10 -26.80 2.97 8.47
CA PRO A 10 -26.68 2.34 9.79
C PRO A 10 -27.27 0.92 9.86
N GLN A 11 -28.16 0.56 8.93
CA GLN A 11 -28.76 -0.76 8.81
C GLN A 11 -27.89 -1.78 8.06
N ALA A 12 -26.82 -1.34 7.39
CA ALA A 12 -25.99 -2.22 6.58
C ALA A 12 -24.98 -2.98 7.44
N GLU A 13 -24.96 -4.30 7.30
CA GLU A 13 -23.85 -5.11 7.83
C GLU A 13 -22.63 -4.93 6.93
N TYR A 14 -21.53 -4.47 7.50
CA TYR A 14 -20.29 -4.21 6.77
C TYR A 14 -19.22 -5.22 7.14
N THR A 15 -18.70 -5.92 6.14
CA THR A 15 -17.49 -6.76 6.25
C THR A 15 -16.45 -6.22 5.29
N GLY A 16 -15.44 -5.54 5.82
CA GLY A 16 -14.34 -4.97 5.05
C GLY A 16 -13.20 -5.96 4.83
N ILE A 17 -12.56 -5.87 3.66
CA ILE A 17 -11.28 -6.53 3.40
C ILE A 17 -10.22 -5.48 3.09
N ALA A 18 -9.03 -5.66 3.65
CA ALA A 18 -7.83 -4.92 3.27
C ALA A 18 -6.85 -5.92 2.64
N LEU A 19 -6.35 -5.58 1.45
CA LEU A 19 -5.34 -6.38 0.77
C LEU A 19 -3.98 -5.72 0.97
N GLU A 20 -3.07 -6.45 1.61
CA GLU A 20 -1.69 -6.03 1.77
C GLU A 20 -0.81 -6.72 0.73
N TYR A 21 -0.04 -5.93 0.00
CA TYR A 21 0.86 -6.41 -1.04
C TYR A 21 2.30 -6.15 -0.63
N GLY A 22 2.95 -7.16 -0.06
CA GLY A 22 4.36 -7.09 0.31
C GLY A 22 5.26 -6.97 -0.93
N THR A 23 6.20 -6.04 -0.90
CA THR A 23 7.15 -5.73 -1.97
C THR A 23 8.58 -6.16 -1.61
N LEU A 24 8.98 -5.95 -0.35
CA LEU A 24 10.30 -6.24 0.20
C LEU A 24 10.21 -6.96 1.55
N PRO A 25 11.29 -7.63 1.99
CA PRO A 25 11.45 -8.05 3.37
C PRO A 25 11.27 -6.90 4.37
N ILE A 26 10.74 -7.21 5.55
CA ILE A 26 10.33 -6.20 6.55
C ILE A 26 11.49 -5.33 7.04
N ASP A 27 12.67 -5.89 7.19
CA ASP A 27 13.90 -5.18 7.58
C ASP A 27 14.25 -4.10 6.56
N GLN A 28 14.21 -4.43 5.26
CA GLN A 28 14.49 -3.48 4.18
C GLN A 28 13.43 -2.37 4.10
N MET A 29 12.15 -2.71 4.30
CA MET A 29 11.06 -1.74 4.33
C MET A 29 11.21 -0.77 5.52
N LEU A 30 11.55 -1.28 6.71
CA LEU A 30 11.80 -0.45 7.89
C LEU A 30 13.00 0.47 7.69
N ASP A 31 14.06 0.00 7.04
CA ASP A 31 15.24 0.82 6.75
C ASP A 31 14.94 1.93 5.75
N ALA A 32 14.11 1.67 4.73
CA ALA A 32 13.64 2.70 3.80
C ALA A 32 12.85 3.81 4.53
N LEU A 33 11.94 3.43 5.42
CA LEU A 33 11.19 4.37 6.25
C LEU A 33 12.09 5.21 7.16
N ARG A 34 13.06 4.58 7.83
CA ARG A 34 14.04 5.27 8.69
C ARG A 34 14.89 6.26 7.89
N ALA A 35 15.34 5.86 6.70
CA ALA A 35 16.13 6.73 5.83
C ALA A 35 15.32 7.94 5.36
N ASP A 36 14.04 7.76 5.02
CA ASP A 36 13.17 8.88 4.62
C ASP A 36 12.90 9.85 5.77
N GLN A 37 12.65 9.33 6.97
CA GLN A 37 12.50 10.13 8.19
C GLN A 37 13.79 10.88 8.53
N TRP A 38 14.95 10.24 8.38
CA TRP A 38 16.24 10.90 8.57
C TRP A 38 16.41 12.04 7.55
N LEU A 39 16.12 11.82 6.28
CA LEU A 39 16.21 12.84 5.23
C LEU A 39 15.30 14.05 5.50
N ALA A 40 14.10 13.82 6.06
CA ALA A 40 13.20 14.90 6.46
C ALA A 40 13.81 15.81 7.55
N ASN A 41 14.66 15.25 8.41
CA ASN A 41 15.34 15.97 9.47
C ASN A 41 16.66 16.64 9.03
N HIS A 42 17.15 16.34 7.81
CA HIS A 42 18.44 16.83 7.29
C HIS A 42 18.25 17.52 5.92
N PRO A 43 17.60 18.71 5.87
CA PRO A 43 17.32 19.43 4.64
C PRO A 43 18.59 19.83 3.85
N GLU A 44 19.73 19.95 4.51
CA GLU A 44 21.04 20.20 3.93
C GLU A 44 21.59 19.06 3.06
N THR A 45 20.96 17.88 3.11
CA THR A 45 21.36 16.71 2.31
C THR A 45 21.40 17.05 0.81
N GLY A 46 22.54 16.76 0.19
CA GLY A 46 22.77 16.99 -1.23
C GLY A 46 21.83 16.21 -2.15
N ALA A 47 21.61 16.73 -3.36
CA ALA A 47 20.65 16.19 -4.31
C ALA A 47 20.82 14.69 -4.65
N PRO A 48 22.04 14.15 -4.84
CA PRO A 48 22.22 12.73 -5.16
C PRO A 48 21.75 11.79 -4.04
N GLN A 49 22.11 12.08 -2.79
CA GLN A 49 21.72 11.26 -1.64
C GLN A 49 20.21 11.37 -1.36
N ARG A 50 19.66 12.58 -1.48
CA ARG A 50 18.21 12.81 -1.40
C ARG A 50 17.46 11.97 -2.43
N ALA A 51 17.91 11.95 -3.68
CA ALA A 51 17.29 11.19 -4.75
C ALA A 51 17.36 9.68 -4.47
N ALA A 52 18.51 9.17 -3.99
CA ALA A 52 18.67 7.76 -3.65
C ALA A 52 17.71 7.30 -2.54
N ILE A 53 17.59 8.08 -1.45
CA ILE A 53 16.66 7.77 -0.35
C ILE A 53 15.20 7.81 -0.85
N LYS A 54 14.85 8.80 -1.69
CA LYS A 54 13.51 8.92 -2.26
C LYS A 54 13.20 7.81 -3.28
N GLN A 55 14.21 7.25 -3.95
CA GLN A 55 14.03 6.06 -4.77
C GLN A 55 13.82 4.83 -3.90
N GLN A 56 14.61 4.66 -2.83
CA GLN A 56 14.48 3.52 -1.91
C GLN A 56 13.08 3.44 -1.27
N ILE A 57 12.51 4.57 -0.86
CA ILE A 57 11.13 4.58 -0.32
C ILE A 57 10.10 4.24 -1.41
N ARG A 58 10.30 4.69 -2.66
CA ARG A 58 9.42 4.30 -3.77
C ARG A 58 9.48 2.79 -4.00
N ASP A 59 10.67 2.22 -4.10
CA ASP A 59 10.87 0.79 -4.34
C ASP A 59 10.30 -0.08 -3.20
N ALA A 60 10.32 0.43 -1.97
CA ALA A 60 9.72 -0.23 -0.82
C ALA A 60 8.19 -0.29 -0.86
N PHE A 61 7.50 0.56 -1.62
CA PHE A 61 6.03 0.58 -1.70
C PHE A 61 5.49 0.35 -3.11
N TYR A 62 6.35 0.24 -4.11
CA TYR A 62 5.97 0.14 -5.50
C TYR A 62 7.02 -0.59 -6.33
N VAL A 63 6.64 -1.68 -6.98
CA VAL A 63 7.49 -2.40 -7.93
C VAL A 63 7.16 -1.88 -9.33
N ASP A 64 8.11 -1.15 -9.94
CA ASP A 64 7.93 -0.50 -11.25
C ASP A 64 8.06 -1.49 -12.41
N THR A 65 7.17 -2.48 -12.44
CA THR A 65 7.06 -3.43 -13.54
C THR A 65 5.61 -3.53 -14.01
N PRO A 66 5.35 -3.62 -15.32
CA PRO A 66 4.00 -3.84 -15.84
C PRO A 66 3.35 -5.10 -15.27
N GLN A 67 4.15 -6.14 -15.03
CA GLN A 67 3.67 -7.40 -14.45
C GLN A 67 3.10 -7.20 -13.04
N TRP A 68 3.84 -6.54 -12.15
CA TRP A 68 3.36 -6.31 -10.79
C TRP A 68 2.09 -5.45 -10.79
N GLN A 69 2.06 -4.39 -11.59
CA GLN A 69 0.88 -3.52 -11.72
C GLN A 69 -0.37 -4.31 -12.14
N GLN A 70 -0.23 -5.19 -13.14
CA GLN A 70 -1.32 -6.06 -13.58
C GLN A 70 -1.77 -7.01 -12.46
N GLN A 71 -0.82 -7.63 -11.76
CA GLN A 71 -1.12 -8.55 -10.66
C GLN A 71 -1.87 -7.89 -9.50
N ILE A 72 -1.59 -6.62 -9.18
CA ILE A 72 -2.32 -5.87 -8.15
C ILE A 72 -3.79 -5.68 -8.54
N VAL A 73 -4.03 -5.32 -9.80
CA VAL A 73 -5.41 -5.13 -10.31
C VAL A 73 -6.16 -6.45 -10.35
N ASP A 74 -5.54 -7.50 -10.91
CA ASP A 74 -6.16 -8.81 -11.05
C ASP A 74 -6.54 -9.38 -9.69
N GLN A 75 -5.63 -9.33 -8.71
CA GLN A 75 -5.91 -9.80 -7.36
C GLN A 75 -6.99 -8.96 -6.67
N GLY A 76 -6.94 -7.63 -6.80
CA GLY A 76 -7.95 -6.75 -6.22
C GLY A 76 -9.36 -7.05 -6.74
N VAL A 77 -9.51 -7.16 -8.06
CA VAL A 77 -10.77 -7.48 -8.72
C VAL A 77 -11.25 -8.89 -8.34
N GLN A 78 -10.36 -9.87 -8.34
CA GLN A 78 -10.69 -11.24 -7.96
C GLN A 78 -11.22 -11.31 -6.52
N ARG A 79 -10.55 -10.66 -5.57
CA ARG A 79 -10.97 -10.67 -4.16
C ARG A 79 -12.28 -9.93 -3.94
N ALA A 80 -12.53 -8.84 -4.68
CA ALA A 80 -13.82 -8.15 -4.65
C ALA A 80 -14.96 -9.06 -5.11
N TRP A 81 -14.80 -9.79 -6.22
CA TRP A 81 -15.80 -10.73 -6.69
C TRP A 81 -16.01 -11.91 -5.73
N GLN A 82 -14.92 -12.44 -5.17
CA GLN A 82 -15.00 -13.50 -4.15
C GLN A 82 -15.78 -13.05 -2.92
N ALA A 83 -15.60 -11.80 -2.48
CA ALA A 83 -16.36 -11.24 -1.37
C ALA A 83 -17.86 -11.16 -1.68
N VAL A 84 -18.24 -10.73 -2.90
CA VAL A 84 -19.65 -10.69 -3.33
C VAL A 84 -20.25 -12.10 -3.42
N TRP A 85 -19.55 -13.04 -4.03
CA TRP A 85 -20.03 -14.42 -4.15
C TRP A 85 -20.17 -15.10 -2.78
N GLY A 86 -19.29 -14.79 -1.83
CA GLY A 86 -19.37 -15.31 -0.45
C GLY A 86 -20.66 -14.92 0.29
N LEU A 87 -21.38 -13.89 -0.16
CA LEU A 87 -22.68 -13.52 0.40
C LEU A 87 -23.82 -14.44 -0.06
N GLY A 88 -23.63 -15.19 -1.16
CA GLY A 88 -24.67 -16.01 -1.79
C GLY A 88 -24.85 -17.42 -1.20
N GLY A 89 -23.88 -17.93 -0.43
CA GLY A 89 -23.84 -19.33 0.03
C GLY A 89 -23.32 -20.29 -1.04
#